data_AF-A0A4Y9YFS8-F1
#
_entry.id   AF-A0A4Y9YFS8-F1
#
_cell.length_a   1.000
_cell.length_b   1.000
_cell.length_c   1.000
_cell.angle_alpha   90.00
_cell.angle_beta   90.00
_cell.angle_gamma   90.00
#
_symmetry.space_group_name_H-M   'P 1'
#
loop_
_entity.id
_entity.type
_entity.pdbx_description
1 polymer ?
#
loop_
_entity_poly.entity_id
_entity_poly.type
_entity_poly.pdbx_seq_one_letter_code
_entity_poly.pdbx_strand_id
1 'polypeptide(L)'
;MQTILSSLVRAAGSLYIGDHTPWRSAERSHDDHNSESPSCDKLLSRPEVATLMRSYLDRLQIPYPTPSDQAAFEQTCVEICFERGYMTPTDQSLRPFLSVGAAMACNGFLHLPSVPARQFICFVSAFMLLSEDGLKEDIGAIRAFSECFIRNVPQKHHMLDHLAALIHQLPEIFDQVAASIMTTSVLNFITAIALEHELEGTAVGSAPLSSLEKSAVRYPIFARVMTGAGEMFALWVFGVQGLPLSAYLQAVPDIVDFINYGNDILSFYKEEMAGETVNLVHTLARCRGVPHARGAALAHRRCRHRARAAPCAP
;
A
#
# COMPACT_ATOMS: atom_id res chain seq x y z
N MET A 1 5.96 -3.82 20.54
CA MET A 1 5.10 -4.45 19.51
C MET A 1 3.68 -3.90 19.50
N GLN A 2 2.94 -3.88 20.62
CA GLN A 2 1.55 -3.38 20.64
C GLN A 2 1.43 -1.91 20.18
N THR A 3 2.28 -0.99 20.64
CA THR A 3 2.31 0.41 20.18
C THR A 3 2.57 0.55 18.68
N ILE A 4 3.44 -0.30 18.13
CA ILE A 4 3.80 -0.32 16.72
C ILE A 4 2.62 -0.81 15.88
N LEU A 5 2.00 -1.92 16.29
CA LEU A 5 0.81 -2.44 15.62
C LEU A 5 -0.31 -1.41 15.69
N SER A 6 -0.50 -0.75 16.84
CA SER A 6 -1.47 0.34 17.00
C SER A 6 -1.27 1.46 16.00
N SER A 7 -0.01 1.84 15.83
CA SER A 7 0.40 2.85 14.90
C SER A 7 0.14 2.45 13.44
N LEU A 8 0.52 1.23 13.04
CA LEU A 8 0.32 0.73 11.67
C LEU A 8 -1.17 0.61 11.28
N VAL A 9 -2.04 0.19 12.20
CA VAL A 9 -3.51 0.21 11.97
C VAL A 9 -4.02 1.62 11.76
N ARG A 10 -3.49 2.58 12.52
CA ARG A 10 -3.89 3.98 12.39
C ARG A 10 -3.46 4.56 11.05
N ALA A 11 -2.26 4.27 10.57
CA ALA A 11 -1.85 4.66 9.22
C ALA A 11 -2.87 4.11 8.20
N ALA A 12 -3.16 2.81 8.26
CA ALA A 12 -4.16 2.21 7.39
C ALA A 12 -5.56 2.84 7.55
N GLY A 13 -6.00 3.21 8.77
CA GLY A 13 -7.30 3.84 8.99
C GLY A 13 -7.39 5.30 8.55
N SER A 14 -6.40 6.13 8.89
CA SER A 14 -6.36 7.56 8.57
C SER A 14 -6.15 7.85 7.09
N LEU A 15 -5.55 6.92 6.34
CA LEU A 15 -5.50 6.97 4.88
C LEU A 15 -6.90 6.93 4.23
N TYR A 16 -7.91 6.39 4.93
CA TYR A 16 -9.21 6.03 4.33
C TYR A 16 -10.43 6.56 5.09
N ILE A 17 -10.26 7.24 6.23
CA ILE A 17 -11.32 7.91 7.00
C ILE A 17 -11.16 9.43 6.84
N GLY A 18 -11.53 9.93 5.66
CA GLY A 18 -11.74 11.34 5.36
C GLY A 18 -13.10 11.53 4.69
N ASP A 19 -13.77 12.66 4.94
CA ASP A 19 -15.10 12.96 4.40
C ASP A 19 -15.10 12.97 2.87
N HIS A 20 -15.55 11.87 2.26
CA HIS A 20 -15.90 11.82 0.84
C HIS A 20 -17.42 11.68 0.66
N THR A 21 -17.89 12.42 -0.33
CA THR A 21 -19.26 12.72 -0.78
C THR A 21 -20.33 11.64 -0.56
N PRO A 22 -21.60 12.05 -0.34
CA PRO A 22 -22.70 11.10 -0.15
C PRO A 22 -22.99 10.32 -1.43
N TRP A 23 -23.26 9.02 -1.22
CA TRP A 23 -23.97 8.08 -2.09
C TRP A 23 -24.69 8.74 -3.28
N ARG A 24 -24.28 8.40 -4.51
CA ARG A 24 -25.18 8.43 -5.67
C ARG A 24 -25.61 7.00 -5.93
N SER A 25 -26.91 6.72 -5.80
CA SER A 25 -27.52 5.52 -6.38
C SER A 25 -27.17 5.47 -7.85
N ALA A 26 -26.32 4.51 -8.25
CA ALA A 26 -26.36 4.02 -9.61
C ALA A 26 -27.61 3.13 -9.73
N GLU A 27 -28.77 3.75 -9.99
CA GLU A 27 -29.87 3.03 -10.61
C GLU A 27 -29.40 2.62 -12.01
N ARG A 28 -28.98 1.36 -12.15
CA ARG A 28 -28.83 0.75 -13.48
C ARG A 28 -30.23 0.45 -13.99
N SER A 29 -30.62 1.12 -15.07
CA SER A 29 -31.81 0.80 -15.84
C SER A 29 -31.76 -0.67 -16.26
N HIS A 30 -32.73 -1.45 -15.81
CA HIS A 30 -32.99 -2.79 -16.32
C HIS A 30 -33.54 -2.67 -17.74
N ASP A 31 -32.82 -3.22 -18.71
CA ASP A 31 -33.41 -3.79 -19.93
C ASP A 31 -32.63 -5.09 -20.29
N ASP A 32 -33.35 -6.20 -20.14
CA ASP A 32 -33.38 -7.42 -20.95
C ASP A 32 -32.07 -8.13 -21.41
N HIS A 33 -31.77 -9.31 -20.86
CA HIS A 33 -32.30 -10.60 -21.33
C HIS A 33 -31.59 -11.81 -20.70
N ASN A 34 -32.34 -12.91 -20.67
CA ASN A 34 -32.15 -14.15 -19.94
C ASN A 34 -30.88 -14.95 -20.35
N SER A 35 -29.94 -15.17 -19.42
CA SER A 35 -29.09 -16.37 -19.39
C SER A 35 -28.60 -16.66 -17.95
N GLU A 36 -29.08 -17.76 -17.37
CA GLU A 36 -28.67 -18.25 -16.06
C GLU A 36 -27.22 -18.74 -16.11
N SER A 37 -26.29 -17.83 -15.83
CA SER A 37 -24.96 -18.14 -15.33
C SER A 37 -24.93 -17.75 -13.84
N PRO A 38 -24.31 -18.55 -12.95
CA PRO A 38 -24.27 -18.21 -11.53
C PRO A 38 -23.46 -16.93 -11.37
N SER A 39 -24.16 -15.81 -11.17
CA SER A 39 -23.58 -14.47 -11.02
C SER A 39 -22.49 -14.51 -9.94
N CYS A 40 -21.24 -14.42 -10.39
CA CYS A 40 -20.05 -14.37 -9.55
C CYS A 40 -19.83 -12.97 -8.95
N ASP A 41 -20.73 -12.03 -9.26
CA ASP A 41 -20.57 -10.57 -9.14
C ASP A 41 -21.43 -9.94 -8.05
N LYS A 42 -21.78 -10.69 -6.99
CA LYS A 42 -22.38 -10.05 -5.81
C LYS A 42 -21.33 -9.22 -5.08
N LEU A 43 -21.34 -7.92 -5.40
CA LEU A 43 -20.73 -6.85 -4.63
C LEU A 43 -21.15 -6.97 -3.15
N LEU A 44 -20.17 -6.86 -2.25
CA LEU A 44 -20.45 -6.80 -0.81
C LEU A 44 -21.26 -5.54 -0.50
N SER A 45 -22.34 -5.68 0.25
CA SER A 45 -23.11 -4.54 0.73
C SER A 45 -22.33 -3.75 1.79
N ARG A 46 -22.61 -2.44 1.90
CA ARG A 46 -22.01 -1.57 2.94
C ARG A 46 -22.10 -2.17 4.36
N PRO A 47 -23.21 -2.77 4.80
CA PRO A 47 -23.28 -3.45 6.10
C PRO A 47 -22.32 -4.63 6.24
N GLU A 48 -22.10 -5.41 5.17
CA GLU A 48 -21.18 -6.56 5.20
C GLU A 48 -19.72 -6.09 5.30
N VAL A 49 -19.33 -5.07 4.52
CA VAL A 49 -17.99 -4.48 4.61
C VAL A 49 -17.76 -3.86 5.99
N ALA A 50 -18.72 -3.10 6.52
CA ALA A 50 -18.63 -2.54 7.86
C ALA A 50 -18.51 -3.62 8.95
N THR A 51 -19.20 -4.76 8.78
CA THR A 51 -19.10 -5.90 9.71
C THR A 51 -17.72 -6.55 9.65
N LEU A 52 -17.15 -6.71 8.44
CA LEU A 52 -15.79 -7.21 8.25
C LEU A 52 -14.76 -6.29 8.94
N MET A 53 -14.86 -4.97 8.69
CA MET A 53 -13.96 -3.96 9.28
C MET A 53 -14.06 -3.96 10.81
N ARG A 54 -15.28 -3.88 11.38
CA ARG A 54 -15.46 -3.94 12.84
C ARG A 54 -14.91 -5.24 13.42
N SER A 55 -15.21 -6.39 12.81
CA SER A 55 -14.67 -7.67 13.29
C SER A 55 -13.14 -7.74 13.22
N TYR A 56 -12.52 -7.06 12.24
CA TYR A 56 -11.08 -6.94 12.17
C TYR A 56 -10.56 -6.05 13.30
N LEU A 57 -11.05 -4.82 13.42
CA LEU A 57 -10.59 -3.83 14.41
C LEU A 57 -10.82 -4.31 15.86
N ASP A 58 -11.97 -4.90 16.15
CA ASP A 58 -12.30 -5.45 17.48
C ASP A 58 -11.30 -6.54 17.89
N ARG A 59 -10.75 -7.30 16.95
CA ARG A 59 -9.75 -8.35 17.29
C ARG A 59 -8.39 -7.77 17.59
N LEU A 60 -8.07 -6.63 17.00
CA LEU A 60 -6.76 -6.02 17.15
C LEU A 60 -6.56 -5.48 18.58
N GLN A 61 -7.65 -5.15 19.30
CA GLN A 61 -7.59 -4.66 20.69
C GLN A 61 -6.54 -3.54 20.87
N ILE A 62 -6.41 -2.74 19.81
CA ILE A 62 -5.41 -1.70 19.66
C ILE A 62 -6.04 -0.40 20.17
N PRO A 63 -5.46 0.28 21.17
CA PRO A 63 -5.93 1.61 21.54
C PRO A 63 -5.72 2.57 20.36
N TYR A 64 -6.74 3.40 20.09
CA TYR A 64 -6.69 4.50 19.13
C TYR A 64 -6.39 5.81 19.87
N PRO A 65 -5.12 6.17 20.11
CA PRO A 65 -4.80 7.45 20.74
C PRO A 65 -5.15 8.62 19.80
N THR A 66 -5.57 9.74 20.39
CA THR A 66 -5.90 11.00 19.69
C THR A 66 -4.72 11.50 18.85
N PRO A 67 -4.94 12.15 17.69
CA PRO A 67 -3.85 12.59 16.81
C PRO A 67 -2.85 13.50 17.52
N SER A 68 -1.56 13.18 17.32
CA SER A 68 -0.47 14.12 17.50
C SER A 68 -0.60 15.27 16.51
N ASP A 69 0.28 16.26 16.62
CA ASP A 69 0.40 17.44 15.76
C ASP A 69 0.81 17.08 14.30
N GLN A 70 -0.03 16.30 13.61
CA GLN A 70 0.16 15.87 12.22
C GLN A 70 0.20 17.09 11.29
N ALA A 71 -0.63 18.11 11.57
CA ALA A 71 -0.66 19.33 10.77
C ALA A 71 0.67 20.08 10.82
N ALA A 72 1.28 20.27 12.01
CA ALA A 72 2.60 20.89 12.08
C ALA A 72 3.69 20.01 11.45
N PHE A 73 3.61 18.69 11.62
CA PHE A 73 4.55 17.77 10.97
C PHE A 73 4.45 17.83 9.44
N GLU A 74 3.25 17.82 8.88
CA GLU A 74 3.02 17.96 7.43
C GLU A 74 3.56 19.31 6.94
N GLN A 75 3.26 20.40 7.64
CA GLN A 75 3.74 21.72 7.28
C GLN A 75 5.28 21.79 7.25
N THR A 76 5.95 21.18 8.23
CA THR A 76 7.41 21.07 8.23
C THR A 76 7.92 20.24 7.04
N CYS A 77 7.24 19.15 6.69
CA CYS A 77 7.60 18.33 5.52
C CYS A 77 7.46 19.12 4.21
N VAL A 78 6.45 19.97 4.10
CA VAL A 78 6.23 20.84 2.92
C VAL A 78 7.38 21.81 2.73
N GLU A 79 7.81 22.47 3.80
CA GLU A 79 8.95 23.40 3.77
C GLU A 79 10.21 22.68 3.29
N ILE A 80 10.49 21.50 3.83
CA ILE A 80 11.63 20.67 3.40
C ILE A 80 11.50 20.24 1.93
N CYS A 81 10.30 19.93 1.45
CA CYS A 81 10.11 19.60 0.03
C CYS A 81 10.47 20.76 -0.89
N PHE A 82 10.18 22.01 -0.52
CA PHE A 82 10.63 23.18 -1.27
C PHE A 82 12.15 23.37 -1.18
N GLU A 83 12.73 23.22 0.00
CA GLU A 83 14.19 23.33 0.21
C GLU A 83 14.98 22.29 -0.59
N ARG A 84 14.47 21.05 -0.66
CA ARG A 84 15.10 19.95 -1.39
C ARG A 84 14.77 19.92 -2.88
N GLY A 85 13.93 20.84 -3.36
CA GLY A 85 13.50 20.90 -4.76
C GLY A 85 12.55 19.77 -5.16
N TYR A 86 11.99 19.02 -4.21
CA TYR A 86 10.94 18.02 -4.47
C TYR A 86 9.64 18.68 -4.92
N MET A 87 9.42 19.94 -4.52
CA MET A 87 8.36 20.80 -5.02
C MET A 87 8.94 22.15 -5.39
N THR A 88 8.33 22.79 -6.39
CA THR A 88 8.65 24.15 -6.83
C THR A 88 7.37 24.97 -6.92
N PRO A 89 7.44 26.31 -7.00
CA PRO A 89 6.24 27.12 -7.21
C PRO A 89 5.42 26.72 -8.44
N THR A 90 6.09 26.16 -9.46
CA THR A 90 5.50 25.71 -10.73
C THR A 90 5.13 24.22 -10.77
N ASP A 91 5.62 23.42 -9.82
CA ASP A 91 5.37 21.97 -9.75
C ASP A 91 5.18 21.54 -8.30
N GLN A 92 3.92 21.32 -7.92
CA GLN A 92 3.51 20.85 -6.59
C GLN A 92 2.79 19.50 -6.70
N SER A 93 3.11 18.71 -7.72
CA SER A 93 2.50 17.40 -7.99
C SER A 93 2.59 16.43 -6.80
N LEU A 94 3.64 16.55 -5.97
CA LEU A 94 3.82 15.75 -4.76
C LEU A 94 2.86 16.13 -3.60
N ARG A 95 2.29 17.34 -3.60
CA ARG A 95 1.56 17.89 -2.43
C ARG A 95 0.40 17.00 -1.95
N PRO A 96 -0.48 16.47 -2.81
CA PRO A 96 -1.57 15.61 -2.37
C PRO A 96 -1.06 14.33 -1.69
N PHE A 97 -0.01 13.72 -2.25
CA PHE A 97 0.60 12.49 -1.74
C PHE A 97 1.41 12.71 -0.47
N LEU A 98 1.95 13.92 -0.27
CA LEU A 98 2.70 14.28 0.93
C LEU A 98 1.81 14.25 2.18
N SER A 99 0.55 14.68 2.09
CA SER A 99 -0.38 14.61 3.23
C SER A 99 -0.65 13.17 3.66
N VAL A 100 -0.76 12.28 2.66
CA VAL A 100 -0.92 10.84 2.84
C VAL A 100 0.34 10.23 3.49
N GLY A 101 1.53 10.56 2.99
CA GLY A 101 2.81 10.16 3.58
C GLY A 101 3.01 10.69 5.01
N ALA A 102 2.58 11.93 5.29
CA ALA A 102 2.64 12.52 6.62
C ALA A 102 1.72 11.79 7.61
N ALA A 103 0.51 11.44 7.18
CA ALA A 103 -0.39 10.59 7.95
C ALA A 103 0.25 9.23 8.24
N MET A 104 0.89 8.59 7.25
CA MET A 104 1.58 7.32 7.46
C MET A 104 2.72 7.43 8.48
N ALA A 105 3.54 8.48 8.39
CA ALA A 105 4.65 8.70 9.32
C ALA A 105 4.17 9.00 10.75
N CYS A 106 3.20 9.91 10.92
CA CYS A 106 2.66 10.30 12.22
C CYS A 106 1.86 9.17 12.88
N ASN A 107 1.16 8.38 12.08
CA ASN A 107 0.27 7.36 12.61
C ASN A 107 0.99 6.03 12.75
N GLY A 108 1.71 5.60 11.72
CA GLY A 108 2.42 4.32 11.60
C GLY A 108 3.76 4.24 12.33
N PHE A 109 4.40 5.39 12.57
CA PHE A 109 5.77 5.43 13.06
C PHE A 109 5.98 6.42 14.21
N LEU A 110 4.92 6.73 14.97
CA LEU A 110 4.98 7.65 16.11
C LEU A 110 5.99 7.21 17.19
N HIS A 111 6.19 5.90 17.32
CA HIS A 111 7.15 5.31 18.26
C HIS A 111 8.61 5.61 17.90
N LEU A 112 8.90 6.03 16.66
CA LEU A 112 10.23 6.47 16.26
C LEU A 112 10.49 7.87 16.83
N PRO A 113 11.48 8.07 17.72
CA PRO A 113 11.74 9.39 18.30
C PRO A 113 12.39 10.35 17.30
N SER A 114 13.05 9.83 16.25
CA SER A 114 13.74 10.60 15.23
C SER A 114 12.77 11.28 14.27
N VAL A 115 12.66 12.61 14.37
CA VAL A 115 11.89 13.43 13.40
C VAL A 115 12.44 13.28 11.98
N PRO A 116 13.77 13.36 11.72
CA PRO A 116 14.32 13.15 10.38
C PRO A 116 13.96 11.80 9.77
N ALA A 117 13.90 10.74 10.57
CA ALA A 117 13.51 9.44 10.05
C ALA A 117 12.02 9.35 9.70
N ARG A 118 11.14 9.95 10.51
CA ARG A 118 9.72 10.06 10.15
C ARG A 118 9.51 10.91 8.89
N GLN A 119 10.32 11.96 8.69
CA GLN A 119 10.32 12.75 7.46
C GLN A 119 10.79 11.92 6.26
N PHE A 120 11.86 11.12 6.40
CA PHE A 120 12.29 10.19 5.36
C PHE A 120 11.17 9.22 4.96
N ILE A 121 10.50 8.60 5.94
CA ILE A 121 9.35 7.73 5.73
C ILE A 121 8.22 8.46 5.00
N CYS A 122 7.90 9.69 5.41
CA CYS A 122 6.90 10.54 4.77
C CYS A 122 7.23 10.76 3.28
N PHE A 123 8.46 11.17 2.97
CA PHE A 123 8.88 11.47 1.60
C PHE A 123 8.86 10.23 0.70
N VAL A 124 9.46 9.11 1.15
CA VAL A 124 9.46 7.90 0.32
C VAL A 124 8.05 7.38 0.10
N SER A 125 7.20 7.39 1.13
CA SER A 125 5.78 6.99 0.99
C SER A 125 5.06 7.90 -0.02
N ALA A 126 5.26 9.21 0.05
CA ALA A 126 4.65 10.18 -0.87
C ALA A 126 5.09 9.96 -2.33
N PHE A 127 6.38 9.71 -2.57
CA PHE A 127 6.88 9.45 -3.92
C PHE A 127 6.41 8.11 -4.48
N MET A 128 6.30 7.08 -3.63
CA MET A 128 5.72 5.79 -4.05
C MET A 128 4.25 5.96 -4.47
N LEU A 129 3.45 6.66 -3.66
CA LEU A 129 2.05 6.95 -4.00
C LEU A 129 1.93 7.82 -5.26
N LEU A 130 2.80 8.83 -5.43
CA LEU A 130 2.85 9.60 -6.67
C LEU A 130 3.21 8.73 -7.88
N SER A 131 4.07 7.72 -7.71
CA SER A 131 4.41 6.80 -8.80
C SER A 131 3.22 5.94 -9.21
N GLU A 132 2.41 5.51 -8.25
CA GLU A 132 1.22 4.67 -8.47
C GLU A 132 0.05 5.47 -9.03
N ASP A 133 -0.30 6.59 -8.42
CA ASP A 133 -1.52 7.36 -8.74
C ASP A 133 -1.25 8.57 -9.62
N GLY A 134 -0.11 9.23 -9.44
CA GLY A 134 0.24 10.47 -10.13
C GLY A 134 0.84 10.27 -11.52
N LEU A 135 1.38 9.08 -11.81
CA LEU A 135 2.10 8.77 -13.05
C LEU A 135 1.41 7.68 -13.91
N LYS A 136 0.11 7.44 -13.70
CA LYS A 136 -0.66 6.43 -14.47
C LYS A 136 -0.57 6.63 -15.98
N GLU A 137 -0.59 7.89 -16.43
CA GLU A 137 -0.48 8.27 -17.85
C GLU A 137 0.96 8.18 -18.41
N ASP A 138 1.98 8.09 -17.54
CA ASP A 138 3.38 7.91 -17.92
C ASP A 138 3.91 6.56 -17.47
N ILE A 139 3.18 5.51 -17.85
CA ILE A 139 3.58 4.12 -17.57
C ILE A 139 4.94 3.76 -18.19
N GLY A 140 5.36 4.49 -19.24
CA GLY A 140 6.68 4.36 -19.85
C GLY A 140 7.80 4.70 -18.86
N ALA A 141 7.64 5.76 -18.08
CA ALA A 141 8.60 6.11 -17.04
C ALA A 141 8.65 5.08 -15.90
N ILE A 142 7.49 4.56 -15.47
CA ILE A 142 7.39 3.50 -14.46
C ILE A 142 8.12 2.24 -14.92
N ARG A 143 7.90 1.79 -16.16
CA ARG A 143 8.56 0.59 -16.73
C ARG A 143 10.08 0.73 -16.80
N ALA A 144 10.58 1.93 -17.06
CA ALA A 144 12.00 2.20 -17.16
C ALA A 144 12.70 2.31 -15.79
N PHE A 145 11.95 2.46 -14.69
CA PHE A 145 12.51 2.85 -13.40
C PHE A 145 13.63 1.93 -12.92
N SER A 146 13.36 0.62 -12.87
CA SER A 146 14.30 -0.38 -12.37
C SER A 146 15.56 -0.47 -13.23
N GLU A 147 15.43 -0.35 -14.57
CA GLU A 147 16.59 -0.34 -15.46
C GLU A 147 17.45 0.91 -15.23
N CYS A 148 16.83 2.09 -15.20
CA CYS A 148 17.52 3.34 -14.94
C CYS A 148 18.21 3.35 -13.57
N PHE A 149 17.52 2.84 -12.54
CA PHE A 149 18.04 2.74 -11.17
C PHE A 149 19.28 1.85 -11.11
N ILE A 150 19.23 0.64 -11.67
CA ILE A 150 20.36 -0.31 -11.68
C ILE A 150 21.55 0.26 -12.44
N ARG A 151 21.30 0.93 -13.57
CA ARG A 151 22.34 1.55 -14.40
C ARG A 151 22.85 2.87 -13.83
N ASN A 152 22.23 3.38 -12.76
CA ASN A 152 22.51 4.68 -12.16
C ASN A 152 22.51 5.81 -13.20
N VAL A 153 21.48 5.83 -14.05
CA VAL A 153 21.22 6.89 -15.03
C VAL A 153 19.94 7.65 -14.66
N PRO A 154 19.76 8.90 -15.15
CA PRO A 154 18.54 9.65 -14.88
C PRO A 154 17.28 8.86 -15.24
N GLN A 155 16.28 8.99 -14.37
CA GLN A 155 14.95 8.44 -14.56
C GLN A 155 14.26 9.15 -15.72
N LYS A 156 13.20 8.52 -16.25
CA LYS A 156 12.44 9.09 -17.37
C LYS A 156 11.47 10.18 -16.96
N HIS A 157 11.24 10.33 -15.65
CA HIS A 157 10.43 11.38 -15.06
C HIS A 157 11.19 11.95 -13.85
N HIS A 158 11.27 13.27 -13.72
CA HIS A 158 12.09 13.93 -12.69
C HIS A 158 11.64 13.61 -11.26
N MET A 159 10.34 13.41 -11.03
CA MET A 159 9.85 12.95 -9.71
C MET A 159 10.39 11.56 -9.33
N LEU A 160 10.67 10.70 -10.30
CA LEU A 160 11.27 9.40 -10.04
C LEU A 160 12.77 9.52 -9.73
N ASP A 161 13.46 10.57 -10.21
CA ASP A 161 14.84 10.86 -9.80
C ASP A 161 14.92 11.12 -8.29
N HIS A 162 13.95 11.85 -7.74
CA HIS A 162 13.88 12.08 -6.29
C HIS A 162 13.65 10.79 -5.50
N LEU A 163 12.77 9.90 -5.98
CA LEU A 163 12.58 8.59 -5.37
C LEU A 163 13.87 7.75 -5.42
N ALA A 164 14.52 7.68 -6.58
CA ALA A 164 15.78 6.96 -6.74
C ALA A 164 16.87 7.49 -5.79
N ALA A 165 17.00 8.81 -5.67
CA ALA A 165 17.95 9.46 -4.77
C ALA A 165 17.68 9.12 -3.29
N LEU A 166 16.42 9.02 -2.87
CA LEU A 166 16.05 8.59 -1.52
C LEU A 166 16.39 7.12 -1.27
N ILE A 167 16.16 6.24 -2.24
CA ILE A 167 16.50 4.80 -2.12
C ILE A 167 18.02 4.61 -2.04
N HIS A 168 18.80 5.39 -2.79
CA HIS A 168 20.26 5.33 -2.73
C HIS A 168 20.84 5.72 -1.35
N GLN A 169 20.10 6.45 -0.52
CA GLN A 169 20.51 6.80 0.86
C GLN A 169 20.28 5.66 1.86
N LEU A 170 19.52 4.61 1.53
CA LEU A 170 19.19 3.54 2.48
C LEU A 170 20.43 2.88 3.12
N PRO A 171 21.53 2.59 2.41
CA PRO A 171 22.73 2.01 3.03
C PRO A 171 23.44 2.94 4.02
N GLU A 172 23.17 4.24 3.99
CA GLU A 172 23.71 5.21 4.95
C GLU A 172 22.89 5.24 6.25
N ILE A 173 21.62 4.83 6.18
CA ILE A 173 20.66 4.90 7.29
C ILE A 173 20.49 3.52 7.97
N PHE A 174 20.65 2.43 7.21
CA PHE A 174 20.35 1.07 7.66
C PHE A 174 21.49 0.10 7.40
N ASP A 175 21.47 -1.02 8.13
CA ASP A 175 22.33 -2.17 7.85
C ASP A 175 22.25 -2.59 6.36
N GLN A 176 23.38 -3.02 5.80
CA GLN A 176 23.50 -3.35 4.38
C GLN A 176 22.47 -4.39 3.90
N VAL A 177 22.16 -5.40 4.71
CA VAL A 177 21.17 -6.42 4.35
C VAL A 177 19.77 -5.83 4.38
N ALA A 178 19.44 -5.03 5.41
CA ALA A 178 18.16 -4.34 5.49
C ALA A 178 17.97 -3.35 4.32
N ALA A 179 19.00 -2.54 4.02
CA ALA A 179 19.00 -1.61 2.89
C ALA A 179 18.78 -2.32 1.55
N SER A 180 19.40 -3.48 1.35
CA SER A 180 19.20 -4.30 0.15
C SER A 180 17.76 -4.82 0.04
N ILE A 181 17.20 -5.34 1.13
CA ILE A 181 15.79 -5.81 1.17
C ILE A 181 14.84 -4.65 0.84
N MET A 182 15.02 -3.48 1.46
CA MET A 182 14.18 -2.31 1.21
C MET A 182 14.30 -1.81 -0.23
N THR A 183 15.51 -1.78 -0.78
CA THR A 183 15.74 -1.41 -2.19
C THR A 183 14.95 -2.35 -3.10
N THR A 184 15.05 -3.66 -2.90
CA THR A 184 14.29 -4.63 -3.70
C THR A 184 12.77 -4.51 -3.50
N SER A 185 12.33 -4.16 -2.28
CA SER A 185 10.92 -3.92 -1.97
C SER A 185 10.35 -2.75 -2.78
N VAL A 186 11.09 -1.65 -2.94
CA VAL A 186 10.64 -0.52 -3.76
C VAL A 186 10.70 -0.84 -5.26
N LEU A 187 11.76 -1.52 -5.72
CA LEU A 187 11.84 -1.95 -7.13
C LEU A 187 10.69 -2.90 -7.49
N ASN A 188 10.33 -3.82 -6.60
CA ASN A 188 9.17 -4.69 -6.77
C ASN A 188 7.87 -3.89 -6.82
N PHE A 189 7.69 -2.90 -5.93
CA PHE A 189 6.53 -2.02 -5.93
C PHE A 189 6.36 -1.28 -7.25
N ILE A 190 7.40 -0.59 -7.73
CA ILE A 190 7.34 0.15 -8.99
C ILE A 190 7.10 -0.78 -10.19
N THR A 191 7.74 -1.96 -10.18
CA THR A 191 7.50 -2.99 -11.20
C THR A 191 6.06 -3.50 -11.17
N ALA A 192 5.45 -3.56 -9.98
CA ALA A 192 4.08 -4.02 -9.81
C ALA A 192 3.05 -3.02 -10.35
N ILE A 193 3.29 -1.71 -10.28
CA ILE A 193 2.45 -0.70 -10.94
C ILE A 193 2.34 -1.00 -12.45
N ALA A 194 3.48 -1.33 -13.08
CA ALA A 194 3.48 -1.74 -14.49
C ALA A 194 2.72 -3.06 -14.73
N LEU A 195 2.80 -4.01 -13.80
CA LEU A 195 2.07 -5.28 -13.88
C LEU A 195 0.55 -5.07 -13.75
N GLU A 196 0.11 -4.18 -12.85
CA GLU A 196 -1.30 -3.85 -12.66
C GLU A 196 -1.87 -3.20 -13.91
N HIS A 197 -1.13 -2.27 -14.53
CA HIS A 197 -1.51 -1.66 -15.80
C HIS A 197 -1.66 -2.70 -16.94
N GLU A 198 -0.87 -3.79 -16.93
CA GLU A 198 -1.07 -4.90 -17.89
C GLU A 198 -2.35 -5.68 -17.61
N LEU A 199 -2.78 -5.76 -16.34
CA LEU A 199 -4.03 -6.43 -15.94
C LEU A 199 -5.27 -5.55 -16.04
N GLU A 200 -5.14 -4.23 -16.06
CA GLU A 200 -6.28 -3.32 -16.28
C GLU A 200 -6.85 -3.45 -17.69
N GLY A 201 -6.06 -3.96 -18.65
CA GLY A 201 -6.56 -4.23 -20.00
C GLY A 201 -6.68 -2.98 -20.88
N THR A 202 -6.13 -1.84 -20.45
CA THR A 202 -6.30 -0.52 -21.09
C THR A 202 -5.37 -0.31 -22.29
N ALA A 203 -4.20 -0.99 -22.32
CA ALA A 203 -3.23 -0.90 -23.39
C ALA A 203 -3.41 -1.98 -24.48
N VAL A 204 -3.00 -1.66 -25.71
CA VAL A 204 -2.97 -2.63 -26.81
C VAL A 204 -1.99 -3.76 -26.49
N GLY A 205 -2.49 -5.00 -26.50
CA GLY A 205 -1.68 -6.20 -26.19
C GLY A 205 -1.65 -6.58 -24.71
N SER A 206 -2.32 -5.82 -23.84
CA SER A 206 -2.46 -6.13 -22.42
C SER A 206 -3.37 -7.33 -22.18
N ALA A 207 -3.20 -7.97 -21.02
CA ALA A 207 -3.91 -9.18 -20.63
C ALA A 207 -4.85 -8.83 -19.46
N PRO A 208 -6.12 -8.45 -19.73
CA PRO A 208 -7.02 -7.95 -18.68
C PRO A 208 -7.16 -8.97 -17.55
N LEU A 209 -7.61 -8.55 -16.37
CA LEU A 209 -7.90 -9.47 -15.27
C LEU A 209 -8.82 -10.61 -15.72
N SER A 210 -9.73 -10.36 -16.68
CA SER A 210 -10.60 -11.37 -17.31
C SER A 210 -9.87 -12.47 -18.09
N SER A 211 -8.58 -12.32 -18.36
CA SER A 211 -7.68 -13.30 -18.99
C SER A 211 -6.83 -14.09 -17.98
N LEU A 212 -6.76 -13.65 -16.72
CA LEU A 212 -5.99 -14.36 -15.69
C LEU A 212 -6.54 -15.77 -15.49
N GLU A 213 -5.67 -16.78 -15.59
CA GLU A 213 -6.06 -18.18 -15.49
C GLU A 213 -6.60 -18.53 -14.09
N LYS A 214 -7.70 -19.29 -14.06
CA LYS A 214 -8.27 -19.75 -12.78
C LYS A 214 -7.30 -20.67 -12.03
N SER A 215 -6.44 -21.40 -12.75
CA SER A 215 -5.43 -22.27 -12.14
C SER A 215 -4.23 -21.51 -11.54
N ALA A 216 -4.12 -20.20 -11.75
CA ALA A 216 -3.04 -19.35 -11.25
C ALA A 216 -3.17 -19.03 -9.74
N VAL A 217 -3.45 -20.02 -8.91
CA VAL A 217 -3.80 -19.88 -7.48
C VAL A 217 -2.72 -19.22 -6.59
N ARG A 218 -1.48 -19.13 -7.09
CA ARG A 218 -0.35 -18.47 -6.40
C ARG A 218 -0.17 -17.00 -6.82
N TYR A 219 -0.69 -16.62 -7.98
CA TYR A 219 -0.55 -15.28 -8.54
C TYR A 219 -1.07 -14.16 -7.62
N PRO A 220 -2.27 -14.27 -7.00
CA PRO A 220 -2.78 -13.19 -6.14
C PRO A 220 -1.82 -12.80 -5.01
N ILE A 221 -1.12 -13.78 -4.43
CA ILE A 221 -0.19 -13.55 -3.32
C ILE A 221 1.14 -13.02 -3.83
N PHE A 222 1.61 -13.53 -4.97
CA PHE A 222 2.79 -13.00 -5.64
C PHE A 222 2.61 -11.51 -5.97
N ALA A 223 1.51 -11.15 -6.64
CA ALA A 223 1.20 -9.77 -6.98
C ALA A 223 1.13 -8.90 -5.72
N ARG A 224 0.40 -9.34 -4.69
CA ARG A 224 0.26 -8.58 -3.45
C ARG A 224 1.58 -8.32 -2.71
N VAL A 225 2.50 -9.28 -2.71
CA VAL A 225 3.83 -9.10 -2.11
C VAL A 225 4.60 -8.03 -2.88
N MET A 226 4.51 -8.00 -4.20
CA MET A 226 5.18 -6.96 -5.00
C MET A 226 4.55 -5.57 -4.78
N THR A 227 3.22 -5.47 -4.78
CA THR A 227 2.50 -4.18 -4.69
C THR A 227 2.46 -3.59 -3.29
N GLY A 228 2.81 -4.35 -2.25
CA GLY A 228 2.70 -3.89 -0.86
C GLY A 228 3.87 -3.09 -0.33
N ALA A 229 5.05 -3.25 -0.92
CA ALA A 229 6.31 -2.81 -0.34
C ALA A 229 6.44 -3.13 1.17
N GLY A 230 5.85 -4.25 1.60
CA GLY A 230 5.62 -4.53 3.02
C GLY A 230 6.93 -4.67 3.77
N GLU A 231 7.98 -5.21 3.13
CA GLU A 231 9.30 -5.39 3.73
C GLU A 231 9.92 -4.04 4.08
N MET A 232 9.74 -3.02 3.23
CA MET A 232 10.22 -1.67 3.52
C MET A 232 9.56 -1.10 4.78
N PHE A 233 8.24 -1.11 4.82
CA PHE A 233 7.50 -0.60 5.98
C PHE A 233 7.82 -1.40 7.25
N ALA A 234 7.97 -2.72 7.14
CA ALA A 234 8.31 -3.58 8.27
C ALA A 234 9.72 -3.32 8.81
N LEU A 235 10.71 -3.10 7.94
CA LEU A 235 12.09 -2.83 8.35
C LEU A 235 12.24 -1.43 8.99
N TRP A 236 11.44 -0.45 8.58
CA TRP A 236 11.42 0.88 9.21
C TRP A 236 10.95 0.89 10.66
N VAL A 237 10.11 -0.07 11.04
CA VAL A 237 9.60 -0.17 12.41
C VAL A 237 10.72 -0.17 13.45
N PHE A 238 11.81 -0.88 13.18
CA PHE A 238 12.92 -1.10 14.11
C PHE A 238 14.26 -0.58 13.60
N GLY A 239 14.53 -0.71 12.30
CA GLY A 239 15.85 -0.49 11.71
C GLY A 239 16.35 0.94 11.82
N VAL A 240 15.43 1.91 11.82
CA VAL A 240 15.75 3.35 11.96
C VAL A 240 16.44 3.66 13.30
N GLN A 241 16.17 2.87 14.34
CA GLN A 241 16.70 3.10 15.69
C GLN A 241 18.09 2.47 15.90
N GLY A 242 18.71 1.93 14.84
CA GLY A 242 20.00 1.26 14.92
C GLY A 242 19.94 -0.10 15.62
N LEU A 243 18.75 -0.68 15.78
CA LEU A 243 18.61 -2.06 16.25
C LEU A 243 19.23 -3.02 15.23
N PRO A 244 19.99 -4.04 15.67
CA PRO A 244 20.58 -5.00 14.75
C PRO A 244 19.49 -5.82 14.07
N LEU A 245 19.64 -6.08 12.76
CA LEU A 245 18.66 -6.81 11.96
C LEU A 245 18.24 -8.15 12.60
N SER A 246 19.20 -8.87 13.20
CA SER A 246 18.96 -10.15 13.87
C SER A 246 17.94 -10.08 15.01
N ALA A 247 17.73 -8.91 15.63
CA ALA A 247 16.78 -8.74 16.74
C ALA A 247 15.32 -8.76 16.30
N TYR A 248 15.03 -8.42 15.04
CA TYR A 248 13.66 -8.25 14.55
C TYR A 248 13.37 -8.91 13.20
N LEU A 249 14.38 -9.46 12.51
CA LEU A 249 14.23 -10.09 11.20
C LEU A 249 13.13 -11.17 11.17
N GLN A 250 13.02 -11.96 12.24
CA GLN A 250 12.00 -13.02 12.33
C GLN A 250 10.57 -12.47 12.39
N ALA A 251 10.38 -11.23 12.86
CA ALA A 251 9.08 -10.58 12.91
C ALA A 251 8.68 -9.93 11.58
N VAL A 252 9.63 -9.72 10.65
CA VAL A 252 9.38 -9.01 9.38
C VAL A 252 8.25 -9.66 8.58
N PRO A 253 8.22 -10.99 8.33
CA PRO A 253 7.15 -11.60 7.53
C PRO A 253 5.75 -11.44 8.15
N ASP A 254 5.64 -11.49 9.48
CA ASP A 254 4.37 -11.31 10.17
C ASP A 254 3.89 -9.86 10.10
N ILE A 255 4.80 -8.89 10.17
CA ILE A 255 4.50 -7.46 10.00
C ILE A 255 4.10 -7.18 8.55
N VAL A 256 4.77 -7.78 7.57
CA VAL A 256 4.42 -7.68 6.13
C VAL A 256 2.99 -8.17 5.90
N ASP A 257 2.65 -9.36 6.39
CA ASP A 257 1.30 -9.91 6.26
C ASP A 257 0.26 -9.03 6.96
N PHE A 258 0.60 -8.50 8.14
CA PHE A 258 -0.27 -7.59 8.88
C PHE A 258 -0.56 -6.30 8.10
N ILE A 259 0.48 -5.66 7.57
CA ILE A 259 0.36 -4.43 6.78
C ILE A 259 -0.45 -4.70 5.53
N ASN A 260 -0.09 -5.73 4.75
CA ASN A 260 -0.69 -5.99 3.46
C ASN A 260 -2.16 -6.36 3.57
N TYR A 261 -2.48 -7.39 4.36
CA TYR A 261 -3.88 -7.82 4.50
C TYR A 261 -4.72 -6.82 5.30
N GLY A 262 -4.10 -6.12 6.26
CA GLY A 262 -4.78 -5.05 7.00
C GLY A 262 -5.20 -3.93 6.06
N ASN A 263 -4.31 -3.51 5.17
CA ASN A 263 -4.60 -2.56 4.10
C ASN A 263 -5.73 -3.09 3.20
N ASP A 264 -5.62 -4.31 2.64
CA ASP A 264 -6.65 -4.88 1.75
C ASP A 264 -8.05 -4.90 2.40
N ILE A 265 -8.15 -5.19 3.71
CA ILE A 265 -9.44 -5.21 4.42
C ILE A 265 -9.99 -3.80 4.63
N LEU A 266 -9.13 -2.84 4.97
CA LEU A 266 -9.51 -1.47 5.31
C LEU A 266 -9.75 -0.62 4.06
N SER A 267 -9.07 -0.90 2.95
CA SER A 267 -9.22 -0.22 1.67
C SER A 267 -10.35 -0.80 0.82
N PHE A 268 -10.72 -2.08 1.00
CA PHE A 268 -11.70 -2.77 0.14
C PHE A 268 -12.96 -1.95 -0.18
N TYR A 269 -13.52 -1.24 0.82
CA TYR A 269 -14.71 -0.41 0.59
C TYR A 269 -14.47 0.68 -0.47
N LYS A 270 -13.37 1.42 -0.38
CA LYS A 270 -13.08 2.50 -1.33
C LYS A 270 -12.74 1.96 -2.71
N GLU A 271 -12.01 0.85 -2.77
CA GLU A 271 -11.57 0.22 -4.03
C GLU A 271 -12.79 -0.28 -4.81
N GLU A 272 -13.72 -0.94 -4.11
CA GLU A 272 -14.97 -1.40 -4.69
C GLU A 272 -15.84 -0.23 -5.18
N MET A 273 -15.87 0.88 -4.44
CA MET A 273 -16.61 2.09 -4.82
C MET A 273 -15.97 2.83 -6.00
N ALA A 274 -14.65 2.77 -6.14
CA ALA A 274 -13.89 3.33 -7.25
C ALA A 274 -13.92 2.42 -8.49
N GLY A 275 -14.43 1.18 -8.35
CA GLY A 275 -14.41 0.18 -9.43
C GLY A 275 -13.02 -0.40 -9.69
N GLU A 276 -12.12 -0.32 -8.72
CA GLU A 276 -10.79 -0.92 -8.78
C GLU A 276 -10.92 -2.44 -8.73
N THR A 277 -10.54 -3.11 -9.82
CA THR A 277 -10.68 -4.57 -9.96
C THR A 277 -9.35 -5.31 -9.83
N VAL A 278 -8.22 -4.63 -9.98
CA VAL A 278 -6.88 -5.23 -9.88
C VAL A 278 -6.39 -5.11 -8.44
N ASN A 279 -7.00 -5.88 -7.53
CA ASN A 279 -6.58 -5.97 -6.12
C ASN A 279 -6.56 -7.43 -5.63
N LEU A 280 -6.06 -7.64 -4.41
CA LEU A 280 -5.95 -8.99 -3.84
C LEU A 280 -7.30 -9.72 -3.80
N VAL A 281 -8.37 -9.02 -3.40
CA VAL A 281 -9.69 -9.63 -3.21
C VAL A 281 -10.26 -10.15 -4.52
N HIS A 282 -10.24 -9.34 -5.57
CA HIS A 282 -10.73 -9.70 -6.90
C HIS A 282 -9.86 -10.79 -7.53
N THR A 283 -8.54 -10.67 -7.43
CA THR A 283 -7.62 -11.67 -7.98
C THR A 283 -7.79 -13.02 -7.28
N LEU A 284 -7.98 -13.04 -5.96
CA LEU A 284 -8.30 -14.25 -5.19
C LEU A 284 -9.66 -14.84 -5.57
N ALA A 285 -10.68 -13.99 -5.71
CA ALA A 285 -12.03 -14.39 -6.09
C ALA A 285 -11.99 -15.10 -7.44
N ARG A 286 -11.31 -14.50 -8.41
CA ARG A 286 -11.11 -15.04 -9.75
C ARG A 286 -10.38 -16.37 -9.77
N CYS A 287 -9.17 -16.44 -9.21
CA CYS A 287 -8.36 -17.67 -9.22
C CYS A 287 -8.97 -18.81 -8.39
N ARG A 288 -9.96 -18.54 -7.54
CA ARG A 288 -10.65 -19.58 -6.77
C ARG A 288 -12.06 -19.87 -7.25
N GLY A 289 -12.56 -19.14 -8.25
CA GLY A 289 -13.94 -19.22 -8.71
C GLY A 289 -14.94 -18.98 -7.56
N VAL A 290 -14.64 -18.01 -6.68
CA VAL A 290 -15.50 -17.67 -5.53
C VAL A 290 -15.97 -16.21 -5.63
N PRO A 291 -17.11 -15.85 -5.01
CA PRO A 291 -17.55 -14.46 -4.95
C PRO A 291 -16.55 -13.55 -4.22
N HIS A 292 -16.55 -12.25 -4.51
CA HIS A 292 -15.66 -11.24 -3.89
C HIS A 292 -15.73 -11.27 -2.36
N ALA A 293 -16.93 -11.42 -1.80
CA ALA A 293 -17.17 -11.62 -0.38
C ALA A 293 -16.33 -12.75 0.23
N ARG A 294 -16.20 -13.86 -0.49
CA ARG A 294 -15.40 -15.01 -0.08
C ARG A 294 -13.91 -14.77 -0.32
N GLY A 295 -13.54 -14.00 -1.33
CA GLY A 295 -12.18 -13.46 -1.53
C GLY A 295 -11.72 -12.62 -0.33
N ALA A 296 -12.52 -11.64 0.09
CA ALA A 296 -12.25 -10.79 1.24
C ALA A 296 -12.17 -11.61 2.55
N ALA A 297 -13.08 -12.57 2.74
CA ALA A 297 -13.02 -13.48 3.86
C ALA A 297 -11.77 -14.37 3.87
N LEU A 298 -11.24 -14.75 2.69
CA LEU A 298 -10.00 -15.51 2.56
C LEU A 298 -8.77 -14.67 2.91
N ALA A 299 -8.70 -13.43 2.45
CA ALA A 299 -7.67 -12.46 2.86
C ALA A 299 -7.70 -12.26 4.39
N HIS A 300 -8.88 -12.05 4.94
CA HIS A 300 -9.10 -11.91 6.38
C HIS A 300 -8.70 -13.17 7.17
N ARG A 301 -9.00 -14.38 6.69
CA ARG A 301 -8.56 -15.64 7.34
C ARG A 301 -7.05 -15.82 7.33
N ARG A 302 -6.35 -15.36 6.29
CA ARG A 302 -4.88 -15.40 6.22
C ARG A 302 -4.26 -14.47 7.25
N CYS A 303 -4.81 -13.26 7.41
CA CYS A 303 -4.43 -12.35 8.50
C CYS A 303 -4.66 -13.01 9.89
N ARG A 304 -5.78 -13.73 10.09
CA ARG A 304 -6.11 -14.42 11.36
C ARG A 304 -5.12 -15.49 11.81
N HIS A 305 -4.58 -16.30 10.89
CA HIS A 305 -3.71 -17.41 11.27
C HIS A 305 -2.32 -16.98 11.75
N ARG A 306 -1.91 -15.74 11.44
CA ARG A 306 -0.55 -15.26 11.69
C ARG A 306 -0.46 -14.22 12.80
N ALA A 307 -1.49 -13.41 13.01
CA ALA A 307 -1.57 -12.52 14.17
C ALA A 307 -1.60 -13.25 15.54
N ARG A 308 -1.98 -14.55 15.57
CA ARG A 308 -1.89 -15.42 16.76
C ARG A 308 -0.56 -16.15 16.91
N ALA A 309 0.26 -16.15 15.86
CA ALA A 309 1.51 -16.91 15.79
C ALA A 309 2.74 -16.06 16.11
N ALA A 310 2.65 -14.73 16.08
CA ALA A 310 3.69 -13.83 16.59
C ALA A 310 3.82 -14.10 18.11
N PRO A 311 4.89 -14.80 18.55
CA PRO A 311 5.14 -14.93 19.98
C PRO A 311 5.37 -13.51 20.49
N CYS A 312 4.90 -13.20 21.69
CA CYS A 312 5.44 -12.08 22.43
C CYS A 312 6.96 -12.26 22.46
N ALA A 313 7.68 -11.54 21.59
CA ALA A 313 9.12 -11.40 21.73
C ALA A 313 9.34 -10.76 23.12
N PRO A 314 10.24 -11.32 23.95
CA PRO A 314 10.45 -10.90 25.32
C PRO A 314 10.86 -9.42 25.43
#